data_AF-A0ABD0N7J9-F1
#
_entry.id   AF-A0ABD0N7J9-F1
#
_cell.length_a   1.000
_cell.length_b   1.000
_cell.length_c   1.000
_cell.angle_alpha   90.00
_cell.angle_beta   90.00
_cell.angle_gamma   90.00
#
_symmetry.space_group_name_H-M   'P 1'
#
loop_
_entity.id
_entity.type
_entity.pdbx_description
1 polymer ?
#
loop_
_entity_poly.entity_id
_entity_poly.type
_entity_poly.pdbx_seq_one_letter_code
_entity_poly.pdbx_strand_id
1 'polypeptide(L)' 'IVRKLSWVENLWPEESIFERPNVQKYCLMGVKDSYTDFHIDFGGTSVWYHVLR' A
#
# COMPACT_ATOMS: atom_id res chain seq x y z
N ILE A 1 2.66 1.26 -13.24
CA ILE A 1 3.13 2.59 -12.79
C ILE A 1 3.67 2.55 -11.36
N VAL A 2 2.92 1.99 -10.40
CA VAL A 2 3.27 1.92 -8.96
C VAL A 2 4.71 1.47 -8.69
N ARG A 3 5.13 0.33 -9.27
CA ARG A 3 6.51 -0.18 -9.12
C ARG A 3 7.59 0.82 -9.57
N LYS A 4 7.32 1.61 -10.61
CA LYS A 4 8.28 2.61 -11.13
C LYS A 4 8.39 3.86 -10.24
N LEU A 5 7.35 4.16 -9.44
CA LEU A 5 7.30 5.36 -8.58
C LEU A 5 7.60 5.05 -7.11
N SER A 6 7.38 3.80 -6.67
CA SER A 6 7.55 3.37 -5.29
C SER A 6 8.97 3.64 -4.78
N TRP A 7 9.10 4.42 -3.71
CA TRP A 7 10.40 4.63 -3.05
C TRP A 7 10.97 3.33 -2.50
N VAL A 8 10.12 2.49 -1.89
CA VAL A 8 10.56 1.21 -1.33
C VAL A 8 11.05 0.24 -2.41
N GLU A 9 10.52 0.33 -3.63
CA GLU A 9 10.94 -0.55 -4.73
C GLU A 9 12.26 -0.12 -5.36
N ASN A 10 12.53 1.19 -5.43
CA ASN A 10 13.63 1.73 -6.24
C ASN A 10 14.79 2.31 -5.41
N LEU A 11 14.54 2.67 -4.15
CA LEU A 11 15.48 3.44 -3.32
C LEU A 11 15.77 2.77 -1.98
N TRP A 12 15.07 1.69 -1.62
CA TRP A 12 15.34 0.96 -0.38
C TRP A 12 16.63 0.13 -0.53
N PRO A 13 17.64 0.32 0.34
CA PRO A 13 18.89 -0.42 0.24
C PRO A 13 18.71 -1.88 0.66
N GLU A 14 19.37 -2.79 -0.06
CA GLU A 14 19.29 -4.24 0.21
C GLU A 14 19.89 -4.61 1.58
N GLU A 15 21.01 -3.98 1.95
CA GLU A 15 21.72 -4.21 3.23
C GLU A 15 21.30 -3.23 4.33
N SER A 16 20.04 -2.81 4.35
CA SER A 16 19.51 -1.96 5.43
C SER A 16 19.49 -2.71 6.76
N ILE A 17 19.91 -2.05 7.85
CA ILE A 17 19.68 -2.54 9.22
C ILE A 17 18.21 -2.38 9.65
N PHE A 18 17.44 -1.58 8.93
CA PHE A 18 16.01 -1.37 9.19
C PHE A 18 15.16 -2.35 8.38
N GLU A 19 14.00 -2.71 8.93
CA GLU A 19 13.05 -3.58 8.25
C GLU A 19 12.46 -2.90 7.01
N ARG A 20 12.47 -3.63 5.89
CA ARG A 20 11.88 -3.15 4.63
C ARG A 20 10.35 -3.08 4.74
N PRO A 21 9.72 -1.93 4.44
CA PRO A 21 8.26 -1.82 4.52
C PRO A 21 7.54 -2.77 3.55
N ASN A 22 6.60 -3.56 4.06
CA ASN A 22 5.83 -4.56 3.30
C ASN A 22 4.35 -4.15 3.19
N VAL A 23 4.08 -3.15 2.35
CA VAL A 23 2.76 -2.51 2.22
C VAL A 23 2.24 -2.48 0.77
N GLN A 24 2.82 -3.28 -0.13
CA GLN A 24 2.56 -3.17 -1.57
C GLN A 24 1.35 -3.99 -2.04
N LYS A 25 0.90 -4.97 -1.26
CA LYS A 25 -0.16 -5.92 -1.64
C LYS A 25 -1.08 -6.19 -0.46
N TYR A 26 -2.36 -5.83 -0.61
CA TYR A 26 -3.42 -6.14 0.34
C TYR A 26 -4.58 -6.83 -0.40
N CYS A 27 -5.23 -7.77 0.28
CA CYS A 27 -6.51 -8.33 -0.15
C CYS A 27 -7.61 -7.73 0.73
N LEU A 28 -8.60 -7.09 0.10
CA LEU A 28 -9.73 -6.50 0.80
C LEU A 28 -10.99 -7.33 0.52
N MET A 29 -11.70 -7.68 1.58
CA MET A 29 -12.98 -8.39 1.52
C MET A 29 -13.95 -7.69 2.46
N GLY A 30 -15.04 -7.16 1.90
CA GLY A 30 -16.10 -6.51 2.66
C GLY A 30 -17.43 -7.19 2.40
N VAL A 31 -18.23 -7.37 3.44
CA VAL A 31 -19.63 -7.78 3.29
C VAL A 31 -20.47 -6.58 2.85
N LYS A 32 -21.70 -6.84 2.38
CA LYS A 32 -22.66 -5.78 2.05
C LYS A 32 -22.77 -4.80 3.22
N ASP A 33 -22.80 -3.51 2.90
CA ASP A 33 -22.93 -2.39 3.86
C ASP A 33 -21.68 -2.15 4.74
N SER A 34 -20.52 -2.72 4.39
CA SER A 34 -19.24 -2.35 5.01
C SER A 34 -18.85 -0.90 4.67
N TYR A 35 -18.37 -0.15 5.68
CA TYR A 35 -17.98 1.25 5.53
C TYR A 35 -16.69 1.55 6.32
N THR A 36 -15.76 2.25 5.67
CA THR A 36 -14.58 2.85 6.30
C THR A 36 -14.72 4.36 6.21
N ASP A 37 -14.68 5.05 7.35
CA ASP A 37 -14.87 6.49 7.43
C ASP A 37 -13.72 7.27 6.76
N PHE A 38 -13.92 8.58 6.56
CA PHE A 38 -12.94 9.47 5.96
C PHE A 38 -11.60 9.42 6.71
N HIS A 39 -10.51 9.16 5.99
CA HIS A 39 -9.16 9.11 6.55
C HIS A 39 -8.11 9.46 5.49
N ILE A 40 -6.87 9.65 5.95
CA ILE A 40 -5.67 9.76 5.13
C ILE A 40 -4.89 8.45 5.29
N ASP A 41 -4.39 7.88 4.18
CA ASP A 41 -3.55 6.69 4.23
C ASP A 41 -2.28 6.91 5.07
N PHE A 42 -1.84 5.84 5.74
CA PHE A 42 -0.70 5.91 6.66
C PHE A 42 0.56 6.43 5.95
N GLY A 43 1.32 7.31 6.63
CA GLY A 43 2.53 7.89 6.07
C GLY A 43 2.31 8.80 4.85
N GLY A 44 1.07 9.20 4.56
CA GLY A 44 0.75 10.04 3.41
C GLY A 44 0.99 9.34 2.07
N THR A 45 0.87 8.01 2.04
CA THR A 45 1.11 7.22 0.83
C THR A 45 0.04 7.45 -0.23
N SER A 46 0.43 7.43 -1.50
CA SER A 46 -0.50 7.17 -2.59
C SER A 46 -0.90 5.69 -2.61
N VAL A 47 -2.17 5.39 -2.85
CA VAL A 47 -2.69 4.02 -2.98
C VAL A 47 -3.27 3.76 -4.37
N TRP A 48 -3.34 2.49 -4.77
CA TRP A 48 -4.03 2.05 -5.98
C TRP A 48 -4.93 0.86 -5.64
N TYR A 49 -6.13 0.84 -6.21
CA TYR A 49 -7.12 -0.22 -5.99
C TYR A 49 -7.55 -0.87 -7.29
N HIS A 50 -7.90 -2.14 -7.20
CA HIS A 50 -8.59 -2.87 -8.24
C HIS A 50 -9.75 -3.65 -7.62
N VAL A 51 -10.98 -3.30 -8.00
CA VAL A 51 -12.17 -4.06 -7.59
C VAL A 51 -12.30 -5.25 -8.51
N LEU A 52 -12.24 -6.45 -7.94
CA LEU A 52 -12.35 -7.69 -8.70
C LEU A 52 -13.82 -8.09 -8.89
N ARG A 53 -14.58 -8.16 -7.79
CA ARG A 53 -15.99 -8.57 -7.71
C ARG A 53 -16.64 -7.97 -6.47
#